data_AF-A0A920RYT8-F1
#
_entry.id   AF-A0A920RYT8-F1
#
_cell.length_a   1.000
_cell.length_b   1.000
_cell.length_c   1.000
_cell.angle_alpha   90.00
_cell.angle_beta   90.00
_cell.angle_gamma   90.00
#
_symmetry.space_group_name_H-M   'P 1'
#
loop_
_entity.id
_entity.type
_entity.pdbx_description
1 polymer ?
#
loop_
_entity_poly.entity_id
_entity_poly.type
_entity_poly.pdbx_seq_one_letter_code
_entity_poly.pdbx_strand_id
1 'polypeptide(L)'
;MEKKFKATTAGSLPKYDWLAETETLWPQWKASGDELWDKQKKSAKLWIEEQEDAGLEIVSEGEQFRIHFVHGFLEKIIGIDWDKKTQMGIRNDRYTVEVPTVTHEVERQALCILKKLVF
;
A
#
# COMPACT_ATOMS: atom_id res chain seq x y z
N MET A 1 -26.43 -12.02 -21.54
CA MET A 1 -27.11 -10.97 -20.78
C MET A 1 -26.14 -9.81 -20.64
N GLU A 2 -26.59 -8.59 -20.90
CA GLU A 2 -25.79 -7.39 -20.62
C GLU A 2 -25.64 -7.22 -19.10
N LYS A 3 -24.41 -7.02 -18.62
CA LYS A 3 -24.15 -6.79 -17.20
C LYS A 3 -24.71 -5.42 -16.80
N LYS A 4 -25.66 -5.40 -15.85
CA LYS A 4 -26.28 -4.16 -15.33
C LYS A 4 -25.40 -3.38 -14.36
N PHE A 5 -24.38 -4.03 -13.78
CA PHE A 5 -23.50 -3.44 -12.77
C PHE A 5 -22.06 -3.84 -13.07
N LYS A 6 -21.14 -2.88 -12.91
CA LYS A 6 -19.70 -3.11 -12.99
C LYS A 6 -19.19 -3.64 -11.66
N ALA A 7 -18.30 -4.63 -11.71
CA ALA A 7 -17.63 -5.17 -10.52
C ALA A 7 -16.21 -4.64 -10.37
N THR A 8 -15.75 -4.51 -9.11
CA THR A 8 -14.41 -4.07 -8.74
C THR A 8 -14.02 -4.58 -7.36
N THR A 9 -12.74 -4.46 -7.01
CA THR A 9 -12.21 -4.70 -5.66
C THR A 9 -12.03 -3.37 -4.92
N ALA A 10 -11.91 -3.40 -3.59
CA ALA A 10 -11.71 -2.18 -2.80
C ALA A 10 -10.31 -1.56 -2.95
N GLY A 11 -9.33 -2.31 -3.45
CA GLY A 11 -7.93 -1.87 -3.57
C GLY A 11 -6.95 -3.00 -3.25
N SER A 12 -6.58 -3.13 -1.98
CA SER A 12 -5.54 -4.08 -1.55
C SER A 12 -5.84 -5.54 -1.87
N LEU A 13 -4.84 -6.24 -2.41
CA LEU A 13 -4.83 -7.69 -2.64
C LEU A 13 -3.66 -8.33 -1.88
N PRO A 14 -3.72 -9.65 -1.57
CA PRO A 14 -2.67 -10.33 -0.83
C PRO A 14 -1.29 -10.14 -1.45
N LYS A 15 -0.28 -9.88 -0.62
CA LYS A 15 1.10 -9.85 -1.09
C LYS A 15 1.61 -11.26 -1.23
N TYR A 16 2.26 -11.55 -2.36
CA TYR A 16 2.92 -12.82 -2.56
C TYR A 16 4.09 -12.99 -1.58
N ASP A 17 4.37 -14.24 -1.23
CA ASP A 17 5.44 -14.61 -0.31
C ASP A 17 6.82 -14.17 -0.79
N TRP A 18 7.06 -14.04 -2.10
CA TRP A 18 8.33 -13.53 -2.64
C TRP A 18 8.50 -12.01 -2.47
N LEU A 19 7.41 -11.28 -2.22
CA LEU A 19 7.39 -9.84 -2.15
C LEU A 19 7.56 -9.34 -0.71
N ALA A 20 6.80 -9.90 0.23
CA ALA A 20 6.80 -9.47 1.63
C ALA A 20 6.54 -10.64 2.58
N GLU A 21 6.75 -10.42 3.88
CA GLU A 21 6.32 -11.35 4.92
C GLU A 21 4.81 -11.60 4.87
N THR A 22 4.39 -12.83 5.14
CA THR A 22 2.98 -13.23 5.20
C THR A 22 2.50 -13.28 6.65
N GLU A 23 1.19 -13.21 6.86
CA GLU A 23 0.55 -13.38 8.18
C GLU A 23 0.99 -12.38 9.27
N THR A 24 1.50 -11.21 8.87
CA THR A 24 1.90 -10.12 9.77
C THR A 24 1.15 -8.83 9.46
N LEU A 25 0.93 -8.01 10.49
CA LEU A 25 0.23 -6.73 10.36
C LEU A 25 1.09 -5.66 9.68
N TRP A 26 2.42 -5.75 9.83
CA TRP A 26 3.39 -4.79 9.29
C TRP A 26 4.50 -5.52 8.53
N PRO A 27 4.17 -6.09 7.36
CA PRO A 27 5.10 -6.94 6.63
C PRO A 27 6.32 -6.18 6.15
N GLN A 28 7.50 -6.77 6.35
CA GLN A 28 8.73 -6.26 5.73
C GLN A 28 8.82 -6.71 4.27
N TRP A 29 9.39 -5.85 3.43
CA TRP A 29 9.75 -6.23 2.07
C TRP A 29 10.89 -7.25 2.10
N LYS A 30 10.86 -8.24 1.22
CA LYS A 30 11.93 -9.23 1.09
C LYS A 30 13.08 -8.81 0.17
N ALA A 31 12.97 -7.64 -0.46
CA ALA A 31 13.95 -7.07 -1.37
C ALA A 31 14.03 -5.55 -1.20
N SER A 32 15.04 -4.93 -1.80
CA SER A 32 15.25 -3.48 -1.80
C SER A 32 15.69 -2.97 -3.19
N GLY A 33 15.63 -1.66 -3.41
CA GLY A 33 16.09 -1.04 -4.66
C GLY A 33 15.32 -1.53 -5.89
N ASP A 34 16.04 -1.73 -7.00
CA ASP A 34 15.45 -2.14 -8.28
C ASP A 34 14.83 -3.54 -8.22
N GLU A 35 15.39 -4.45 -7.42
CA GLU A 35 14.83 -5.79 -7.23
C GLU A 35 13.46 -5.74 -6.57
N LEU A 36 13.28 -4.87 -5.56
CA LEU A 36 11.97 -4.64 -4.95
C LEU A 36 10.98 -4.09 -5.99
N TRP A 37 11.42 -3.13 -6.79
CA TRP A 37 10.59 -2.55 -7.84
C TRP A 37 10.11 -3.62 -8.84
N ASP A 38 11.00 -4.48 -9.31
CA ASP A 38 10.65 -5.56 -10.23
C ASP A 38 9.70 -6.58 -9.62
N LYS A 39 9.91 -6.95 -8.34
CA LYS A 39 8.99 -7.84 -7.61
C LYS A 39 7.60 -7.23 -7.43
N GLN A 40 7.52 -5.92 -7.15
CA GLN A 40 6.26 -5.21 -7.03
C GLN A 40 5.51 -5.15 -8.36
N LYS A 41 6.19 -4.79 -9.46
CA LYS A 41 5.60 -4.81 -10.81
C LYS A 41 5.09 -6.18 -11.20
N LYS A 42 5.90 -7.23 -10.98
CA LYS A 42 5.49 -8.62 -11.23
C LYS A 42 4.23 -8.98 -10.44
N SER A 43 4.18 -8.63 -9.16
CA SER A 43 3.05 -8.96 -8.29
C SER A 43 1.78 -8.22 -8.70
N ALA A 44 1.89 -6.94 -9.05
CA ALA A 44 0.75 -6.17 -9.54
C ALA A 44 0.22 -6.68 -10.88
N LYS A 45 1.12 -7.04 -11.80
CA LYS A 45 0.75 -7.64 -13.09
C LYS A 45 -0.06 -8.92 -12.90
N LEU A 46 0.40 -9.84 -12.05
CA LEU A 46 -0.32 -11.09 -11.77
C LEU A 46 -1.72 -10.84 -11.21
N TRP A 47 -1.88 -9.84 -10.32
CA TRP A 47 -3.19 -9.49 -9.79
C TRP A 47 -4.11 -8.81 -10.81
N ILE A 48 -3.55 -8.04 -11.75
CA ILE A 48 -4.34 -7.48 -12.84
C ILE A 48 -4.84 -8.61 -13.73
N GLU A 49 -3.97 -9.54 -14.14
CA GLU A 49 -4.33 -10.72 -14.94
C GLU A 49 -5.43 -11.55 -14.24
N GLU A 50 -5.30 -11.83 -12.95
CA GLU A 50 -6.29 -12.59 -12.18
C GLU A 50 -7.66 -11.86 -12.09
N GLN A 51 -7.66 -10.53 -11.93
CA GLN A 51 -8.89 -9.75 -11.90
C GLN A 51 -9.59 -9.69 -13.26
N GLU A 52 -8.80 -9.61 -14.35
CA GLU A 52 -9.30 -9.68 -15.73
C GLU A 52 -9.88 -11.06 -16.03
N ASP A 53 -9.19 -12.14 -15.65
CA ASP A 53 -9.65 -13.53 -15.79
C ASP A 53 -10.91 -13.81 -14.96
N ALA A 54 -11.03 -13.20 -13.78
CA ALA A 54 -12.24 -13.22 -12.95
C ALA A 54 -13.40 -12.39 -13.55
N GLY A 55 -13.16 -11.63 -14.62
CA GLY A 55 -14.16 -10.85 -15.33
C GLY A 55 -14.56 -9.55 -14.63
N LEU A 56 -13.67 -8.95 -13.83
CA LEU A 56 -13.88 -7.63 -13.22
C LEU A 56 -13.68 -6.52 -14.25
N GLU A 57 -14.59 -5.54 -14.26
CA GLU A 57 -14.54 -4.42 -15.23
C GLU A 57 -13.66 -3.25 -14.79
N ILE A 58 -13.42 -3.11 -13.49
CA ILE A 58 -12.54 -2.07 -12.93
C ILE A 58 -11.53 -2.78 -12.04
N VAL A 59 -10.29 -2.84 -12.51
CA VAL A 59 -9.18 -3.52 -11.85
C VAL A 59 -8.30 -2.56 -11.06
N SER A 60 -7.52 -3.09 -10.12
CA SER A 60 -6.50 -2.32 -9.40
C SER A 60 -5.16 -3.06 -9.39
N GLU A 61 -4.07 -2.34 -9.10
CA GLU A 61 -2.75 -2.97 -8.94
C GLU A 61 -2.61 -3.81 -7.67
N GLY A 62 -3.61 -3.81 -6.78
CA GLY A 62 -3.63 -4.63 -5.58
C GLY A 62 -2.84 -4.05 -4.41
N GLU A 63 -2.40 -2.79 -4.47
CA GLU A 63 -1.52 -2.14 -3.50
C GLU A 63 -0.17 -2.85 -3.29
N GLN A 64 0.36 -3.49 -4.33
CA GLN A 64 1.60 -4.26 -4.27
C GLN A 64 2.82 -3.38 -4.01
N PHE A 65 2.70 -2.05 -4.21
CA PHE A 65 3.77 -1.08 -3.95
C PHE A 65 3.70 -0.42 -2.57
N ARG A 66 2.77 -0.83 -1.69
CA ARG A 66 2.54 -0.20 -0.38
C ARG A 66 2.40 -1.24 0.72
N ILE A 67 3.08 -1.04 1.85
CA ILE A 67 2.89 -1.85 3.07
C ILE A 67 1.71 -1.35 3.88
N HIS A 68 1.65 -0.04 4.13
CA HIS A 68 0.65 0.57 4.99
C HIS A 68 0.04 1.81 4.34
N PHE A 69 -1.29 1.95 4.45
CA PHE A 69 -2.06 2.98 3.75
C PHE A 69 -1.73 4.41 4.20
N VAL A 70 -1.36 4.59 5.48
CA VAL A 70 -0.93 5.89 6.03
C VAL A 70 0.57 6.09 5.87
N HIS A 71 1.38 5.18 6.41
CA HIS A 71 2.83 5.41 6.56
C HIS A 71 3.54 5.51 5.21
N GLY A 72 3.15 4.68 4.23
CA GLY A 72 3.71 4.76 2.88
C GLY A 72 3.38 6.05 2.14
N PHE A 73 2.43 6.86 2.64
CA PHE A 73 2.16 8.21 2.16
C PHE A 73 2.96 9.26 2.96
N LEU A 74 2.92 9.16 4.30
CA LEU A 74 3.53 10.15 5.21
C LEU A 74 5.05 10.25 5.08
N GLU A 75 5.74 9.19 4.65
CA GLU A 75 7.19 9.19 4.41
C GLU A 75 7.67 10.30 3.46
N LYS A 76 6.76 10.85 2.63
CA LYS A 76 7.05 11.89 1.64
C LYS A 76 6.48 13.26 1.99
N ILE A 77 5.95 13.40 3.20
CA ILE A 77 5.23 14.58 3.66
C ILE A 77 6.09 15.35 4.67
N ILE A 78 6.30 16.63 4.40
CA ILE A 78 6.98 17.54 5.34
C ILE A 78 6.02 17.94 6.46
N GLY A 79 6.59 18.27 7.62
CA GLY A 79 5.85 18.72 8.80
C GLY A 79 5.52 17.59 9.78
N ILE A 80 5.92 16.36 9.46
CA ILE A 80 5.76 15.17 10.31
C ILE A 80 7.10 14.82 10.94
N ASP A 81 7.12 14.80 12.27
CA ASP A 81 8.26 14.39 13.08
C ASP A 81 8.15 12.90 13.44
N TRP A 82 9.09 12.11 12.92
CA TRP A 82 9.15 10.67 13.14
C TRP A 82 9.87 10.26 14.41
N ASP A 83 10.60 11.18 15.06
CA ASP A 83 11.25 10.97 16.34
C ASP A 83 10.30 11.31 17.50
N LYS A 84 9.41 12.29 17.29
CA LYS A 84 8.34 12.62 18.24
C LYS A 84 7.11 11.72 18.03
N LYS A 85 7.11 10.56 18.69
CA LYS A 85 6.02 9.59 18.61
C LYS A 85 5.07 9.64 19.80
N THR A 86 3.81 9.32 19.54
CA THR A 86 2.77 9.12 20.57
C THR A 86 2.27 7.69 20.49
N GLN A 87 2.15 7.01 21.64
CA GLN A 87 1.55 5.67 21.68
C GLN A 87 0.03 5.79 21.57
N MET A 88 -0.54 5.11 20.58
CA MET A 88 -1.98 5.11 20.32
C MET A 88 -2.53 3.70 20.35
N GLY A 89 -3.64 3.53 21.07
CA GLY A 89 -4.44 2.31 21.03
C GLY A 89 -5.29 2.22 19.77
N ILE A 90 -5.29 1.06 19.12
CA ILE A 90 -5.98 0.82 17.85
C ILE A 90 -7.04 -0.26 18.03
N ARG A 91 -8.22 -0.02 17.45
CA ARG A 91 -9.38 -0.92 17.51
C ARG A 91 -9.73 -1.32 18.95
N ASN A 92 -10.09 -0.32 19.77
CA ASN A 92 -10.40 -0.51 21.18
C ASN A 92 -9.26 -1.23 21.92
N ASP A 93 -8.05 -0.69 21.77
CA ASP A 93 -6.83 -1.18 22.43
C ASP A 93 -6.47 -2.65 22.16
N ARG A 94 -6.97 -3.23 21.06
CA ARG A 94 -6.56 -4.56 20.61
C ARG A 94 -5.05 -4.65 20.36
N TYR A 95 -4.45 -3.53 19.96
CA TYR A 95 -2.99 -3.36 19.89
C TYR A 95 -2.64 -1.88 20.00
N THR A 96 -1.39 -1.59 20.36
CA THR A 96 -0.85 -0.23 20.39
C THR A 96 0.20 -0.03 19.31
N VAL A 97 0.25 1.16 18.73
CA VAL A 97 1.29 1.55 17.78
C VAL A 97 1.86 2.91 18.18
N GLU A 98 3.13 3.13 17.90
CA GLU A 98 3.73 4.45 17.96
C GLU A 98 3.44 5.19 16.65
N VAL A 99 2.76 6.34 16.72
CA VAL A 99 2.46 7.18 15.54
C VAL A 99 3.29 8.46 15.57
N PRO A 100 3.78 8.93 14.40
CA PRO A 100 4.53 10.18 14.33
C PRO A 100 3.60 11.39 14.56
N THR A 101 4.19 12.53 14.92
CA THR A 101 3.44 13.75 15.28
C THR A 101 3.61 14.83 14.23
N VAL A 102 2.51 15.50 13.86
CA VAL A 102 2.58 16.72 13.06
C VAL A 102 3.11 17.85 13.94
N THR A 103 4.23 18.46 13.57
CA THR A 103 4.88 19.53 14.34
C THR A 103 4.90 20.88 13.62
N HIS A 104 4.68 20.89 12.31
CA HIS A 104 4.68 22.09 11.46
C HIS A 104 3.62 21.99 10.36
N GLU A 105 3.49 23.04 9.55
CA GLU A 105 2.62 23.02 8.37
C GLU A 105 2.97 21.85 7.44
N VAL A 106 1.92 21.18 6.95
CA VAL A 106 2.04 19.94 6.19
C VAL A 106 2.16 20.25 4.71
N GLU A 107 3.26 19.82 4.08
CA GLU A 107 3.52 20.06 2.66
C GLU A 107 3.86 18.77 1.92
N ARG A 108 3.32 18.63 0.71
CA ARG A 108 3.65 17.55 -0.23
C ARG A 108 4.64 18.03 -1.27
N GLN A 109 5.92 17.70 -1.11
CA GLN A 109 6.97 18.09 -2.05
C GLN A 109 6.95 17.34 -3.39
N ALA A 110 6.44 16.12 -3.41
CA ALA A 110 6.49 15.27 -4.60
C ALA A 110 5.28 14.34 -4.72
N LEU A 111 5.14 13.72 -5.88
CA LEU A 111 4.13 12.71 -6.12
C LEU A 111 4.34 11.49 -5.21
N CYS A 112 3.34 11.21 -4.36
CA CYS A 112 3.45 10.11 -3.41
C CYS A 112 3.27 8.74 -4.09
N ILE A 113 2.36 8.66 -5.07
CA ILE A 113 1.88 7.39 -5.65
C ILE A 113 2.16 7.28 -7.16
N LEU A 114 2.28 8.39 -7.92
CA LEU A 114 2.21 8.36 -9.39
C LEU A 114 3.22 7.43 -10.09
N LYS A 115 4.46 7.33 -9.61
CA LYS A 115 5.46 6.41 -10.20
C LYS A 115 5.00 4.94 -10.22
N LYS A 116 4.06 4.58 -9.33
CA LYS A 116 3.52 3.22 -9.13
C LYS A 116 2.30 2.93 -10.01
N LEU A 117 1.82 3.86 -10.83
CA LEU A 117 0.60 3.68 -11.65
C LEU A 117 0.86 3.55 -13.15
N VAL A 118 2.11 3.64 -13.59
CA VAL A 118 2.49 3.73 -15.02
C VAL A 118 3.68 2.82 -15.35
N PHE A 119 3.76 1.65 -14.71
CA PHE A 119 4.86 0.70 -14.92
C PHE A 119 4.53 -0.38 -15.95
#